data_AF-A0A644ZMK7-F1
#
_entry.id   AF-A0A644ZMK7-F1
#
_cell.length_a   1.000
_cell.length_b   1.000
_cell.length_c   1.000
_cell.angle_alpha   90.00
_cell.angle_beta   90.00
_cell.angle_gamma   90.00
#
_symmetry.space_group_name_H-M   'P 1'
#
loop_
_entity.id
_entity.type
_entity.pdbx_description
1 polymer ?
#
loop_
_entity_poly.entity_id
_entity_poly.type
_entity_poly.pdbx_seq_one_letter_code
_entity_poly.pdbx_strand_id
1 'polypeptide(L)'
;MLILLSQAYSNGKISEALYISEATTKKHITSILGKLGLESRMEAMLFANNNRTITRAAISRAVKKDRREDGPCELTACGAAANCLR
;
A
#
# COMPACT_ATOMS: atom_id res chain seq x y z
N MET A 1 -3.99 2.67 4.34
CA MET A 1 -4.63 3.66 5.25
C MET A 1 -6.15 3.68 5.21
N LEU A 2 -6.81 3.78 4.04
CA LEU A 2 -8.28 3.84 3.96
C LEU A 2 -9.00 2.64 4.62
N ILE A 3 -8.43 1.42 4.53
CA ILE A 3 -8.93 0.24 5.26
C ILE A 3 -8.91 0.46 6.79
N LEU A 4 -7.88 1.11 7.33
CA LEU A 4 -7.76 1.32 8.78
C LEU A 4 -8.78 2.35 9.26
N LEU A 5 -9.06 3.37 8.42
CA LEU A 5 -10.15 4.31 8.66
C LEU A 5 -11.50 3.57 8.72
N SER A 6 -11.78 2.67 7.77
CA SER A 6 -13.05 1.92 7.74
C SER A 6 -13.28 1.03 8.96
N GLN A 7 -12.21 0.68 9.69
CA GLN A 7 -12.25 -0.03 10.97
C GLN A 7 -12.35 0.89 12.20
N ALA A 8 -12.57 2.18 11.99
CA ALA A 8 -12.66 3.22 13.03
C ALA A 8 -11.37 3.38 13.88
N TYR A 9 -10.19 3.03 13.34
CA TYR A 9 -8.94 3.13 14.11
C TYR A 9 -8.57 4.59 14.40
N SER A 10 -8.24 4.94 15.64
CA SER A 10 -7.75 6.29 15.98
C SER A 10 -6.46 6.64 15.21
N ASN A 11 -6.11 7.93 15.15
CA ASN A 11 -4.87 8.36 14.50
C ASN A 11 -3.64 7.69 15.13
N GLY A 12 -3.61 7.51 16.46
CA GLY A 12 -2.57 6.76 17.16
C GLY A 12 -2.47 5.31 16.68
N LYS A 13 -3.59 4.57 16.64
CA LYS A 13 -3.62 3.18 16.14
C LYS A 13 -3.20 3.07 14.67
N ILE A 14 -3.58 4.03 13.83
CA ILE A 14 -3.14 4.07 12.43
C ILE A 14 -1.63 4.32 12.34
N SER A 15 -1.12 5.22 13.17
CA SER A 15 0.29 5.59 13.22
C SER A 15 1.15 4.40 13.63
N GLU A 16 0.72 3.68 14.67
CA GLU A 16 1.35 2.44 15.12
C GLU A 16 1.30 1.35 14.04
N ALA A 17 0.13 1.08 13.46
CA ALA A 17 -0.04 0.04 12.44
C ALA A 17 0.76 0.29 11.15
N LEU A 18 1.11 1.55 10.87
CA LEU A 18 1.87 1.94 9.69
C LEU A 18 3.32 2.37 10.01
N TYR A 19 3.73 2.33 11.28
CA TYR A 19 5.04 2.80 11.76
C TYR A 19 5.39 4.23 11.32
N ILE A 20 4.42 5.15 11.38
CA ILE A 20 4.59 6.58 11.04
C ILE A 20 4.17 7.48 12.22
N SER A 21 4.54 8.76 12.17
CA SER A 21 4.09 9.72 13.20
C SER A 21 2.60 10.06 13.08
N GLU A 22 1.95 10.44 14.18
CA GLU A 22 0.57 10.94 14.16
C GLU A 22 0.39 12.18 13.29
N ALA A 23 1.40 13.05 13.22
CA ALA A 23 1.38 14.22 12.34
C ALA A 23 1.34 13.79 10.86
N THR A 24 2.12 12.77 10.49
CA THR A 24 2.10 12.18 9.14
C THR A 24 0.75 11.51 8.85
N THR A 25 0.18 10.79 9.82
CA THR A 25 -1.16 10.22 9.72
C THR A 25 -2.20 11.30 9.43
N LYS A 26 -2.22 12.41 10.18
CA LYS A 26 -3.15 13.53 9.92
C LYS A 26 -3.00 14.07 8.49
N LYS A 27 -1.76 14.30 8.03
CA LYS A 27 -1.48 14.74 6.65
C LYS A 27 -2.03 13.76 5.61
N HIS A 28 -1.85 12.46 5.82
CA HIS A 28 -2.41 11.44 4.93
C HIS A 28 -3.94 11.42 4.95
N ILE A 29 -4.60 11.59 6.10
CA ILE A 29 -6.07 11.72 6.17
C ILE A 29 -6.51 12.91 5.33
N THR A 30 -5.97 14.11 5.56
CA THR A 30 -6.33 15.31 4.81
C THR A 30 -6.12 15.14 3.31
N SER A 31 -5.01 14.52 2.89
CA SER A 31 -4.75 14.26 1.46
C SER A 31 -5.76 13.27 0.86
N ILE A 32 -6.15 12.22 1.60
CA ILE A 32 -7.16 11.25 1.16
C ILE A 32 -8.51 11.93 1.01
N LEU A 33 -8.93 12.72 2.01
CA LEU A 33 -10.19 13.47 1.98
C LEU A 33 -10.24 14.40 0.76
N GLY A 34 -9.19 15.20 0.55
CA GLY A 34 -9.11 16.08 -0.62
C GLY A 34 -9.12 15.35 -1.96
N LYS A 35 -8.45 14.20 -2.06
CA LYS A 35 -8.45 13.37 -3.30
C LYS A 35 -9.79 12.71 -3.60
N LEU A 36 -10.59 12.44 -2.56
CA LEU A 36 -11.89 11.80 -2.69
C LEU A 36 -13.05 12.81 -2.66
N GLY A 37 -12.76 14.10 -2.46
CA GLY A 37 -13.78 15.14 -2.33
C GLY A 37 -14.66 14.96 -1.08
N LEU A 38 -14.10 14.43 0.00
CA LEU A 38 -14.81 14.18 1.26
C LEU A 38 -14.44 15.26 2.28
N GLU A 39 -15.39 15.66 3.11
CA GLU A 39 -15.20 16.73 4.09
C GLU A 39 -14.79 16.19 5.46
N SER A 40 -15.22 14.97 5.78
CA SER A 40 -15.04 14.42 7.11
C SER A 40 -14.43 13.01 7.12
N ARG A 41 -13.80 12.70 8.26
CA ARG A 41 -13.34 11.35 8.55
C ARG A 41 -14.49 10.33 8.51
N MET A 42 -15.68 10.70 8.98
CA MET A 42 -16.85 9.82 8.97
C MET A 42 -17.29 9.52 7.53
N GLU A 43 -17.29 10.50 6.64
CA GLU A 43 -17.51 10.26 5.21
C GLU A 43 -16.49 9.30 4.61
N ALA A 44 -15.20 9.43 4.95
CA ALA A 44 -14.19 8.47 4.48
C ALA A 44 -14.44 7.05 4.97
N MET A 45 -14.95 6.90 6.20
CA MET A 45 -15.34 5.58 6.75
C MET A 45 -16.52 4.98 5.99
N LEU A 46 -17.58 5.77 5.78
CA LEU A 46 -18.76 5.37 5.03
C LEU A 46 -18.40 5.05 3.57
N PHE A 47 -17.60 5.90 2.94
CA PHE A 47 -17.10 5.70 1.59
C PHE A 47 -16.36 4.37 1.46
N ALA A 48 -15.43 4.07 2.37
CA ALA A 48 -14.67 2.82 2.35
C ALA A 48 -15.55 1.58 2.55
N ASN A 49 -16.55 1.67 3.45
CA ASN A 49 -17.48 0.58 3.71
C ASN A 49 -18.42 0.33 2.51
N ASN A 50 -18.98 1.39 1.93
CA ASN A 50 -19.87 1.30 0.77
C ASN A 50 -19.12 0.79 -0.47
N ASN A 51 -17.83 1.13 -0.60
CA ASN A 51 -16.98 0.75 -1.73
C ASN A 51 -16.03 -0.40 -1.37
N ARG A 52 -16.38 -1.27 -0.42
CA ARG A 52 -15.49 -2.33 0.08
C ARG A 52 -14.97 -3.23 -1.04
N THR A 53 -15.82 -3.62 -1.97
CA THR A 53 -15.46 -4.49 -3.11
C THR A 53 -14.42 -3.83 -4.02
N ILE A 54 -14.67 -2.57 -4.40
CA ILE A 54 -13.75 -1.78 -5.25
C ILE A 54 -12.42 -1.57 -4.53
N THR A 55 -12.47 -1.17 -3.26
CA THR A 55 -11.28 -0.89 -2.44
C THR A 55 -10.41 -2.15 -2.28
N ARG A 56 -11.03 -3.30 -1.97
CA ARG A 56 -10.31 -4.58 -1.86
C ARG A 56 -9.74 -5.04 -3.19
N ALA A 57 -10.48 -4.90 -4.28
CA ALA A 57 -10.01 -5.26 -5.61
C ALA A 57 -8.82 -4.38 -6.04
N ALA A 58 -8.89 -3.06 -5.83
CA ALA A 58 -7.81 -2.13 -6.11
C ALA A 58 -6.54 -2.47 -5.34
N ILE A 59 -6.66 -2.80 -4.04
CA ILE A 59 -5.53 -3.21 -3.21
C ILE A 59 -4.98 -4.56 -3.66
N SER A 60 -5.83 -5.54 -3.95
CA SER A 60 -5.40 -6.85 -4.45
C SER A 60 -4.62 -6.72 -5.77
N ARG A 61 -5.03 -5.80 -6.65
CA ARG A 61 -4.31 -5.49 -7.89
C ARG A 61 -2.99 -4.77 -7.64
N ALA A 62 -2.96 -3.83 -6.69
CA ALA A 62 -1.74 -3.12 -6.33
C ALA A 62 -0.69 -4.07 -5.72
N VAL A 63 -1.10 -4.98 -4.84
CA VAL A 63 -0.24 -6.01 -4.24
C VAL A 63 0.27 -7.00 -5.31
N LYS A 64 -0.60 -7.48 -6.20
CA LYS A 64 -0.19 -8.39 -7.30
C LYS A 64 0.70 -7.74 -8.34
N LYS A 65 0.71 -6.41 -8.44
CA LYS A 65 1.52 -5.67 -9.43
C LYS A 65 2.96 -5.44 -8.97
N ASP A 66 3.33 -5.84 -7.75
CA ASP A 66 4.73 -5.86 -7.35
C ASP A 66 5.50 -6.90 -8.19
N ARG A 67 5.95 -6.47 -9.38
CA ARG A 67 6.78 -7.23 -10.32
C ARG A 67 8.25 -7.24 -9.90
N ARG A 68 8.51 -7.23 -8.59
CA ARG A 68 9.72 -7.81 -8.02
C ARG A 68 9.42 -9.31 -7.91
N GLU A 69 9.34 -9.96 -9.06
CA GLU A 69 9.54 -11.40 -9.09
C GLU A 69 10.98 -11.59 -8.64
N ASP A 70 11.20 -11.73 -7.33
CA ASP A 70 12.37 -12.44 -6.80
C ASP A 70 12.15 -13.91 -7.18
N GLY A 71 12.18 -14.19 -8.48
CA GLY A 71 12.49 -15.52 -8.94
C GLY A 71 13.84 -15.86 -8.33
N PRO A 72 14.06 -17.11 -7.84
CA PRO A 72 15.40 -17.49 -7.44
C PRO A 72 16.32 -17.16 -8.63
N CYS A 73 17.42 -16.45 -8.38
CA CYS A 73 18.45 -16.28 -9.39
C CYS A 73 18.81 -17.68 -9.91
N GLU A 74 18.27 -18.09 -11.05
CA GLU A 74 18.74 -19.26 -11.77
C GLU A 74 20.10 -18.86 -12.33
N LEU A 75 21.14 -19.16 -11.56
CA LEU A 75 22.56 -19.03 -11.92
C LEU A 75 22.98 -19.93 -13.09
N THR A 76 22.04 -20.47 -13.87
CA THR A 76 22.28 -21.44 -14.94
C THR A 76 22.44 -20.82 -16.33
N ALA A 77 22.46 -19.49 -16.47
CA ALA A 77 22.65 -18.81 -17.75
C ALA A 77 23.91 -17.91 -17.85
N CYS A 78 24.94 -18.09 -17.01
CA CYS A 78 26.27 -17.59 -17.34
C CYS A 78 27.04 -18.63 -18.16
N GLY A 79 26.61 -18.82 -19.41
CA GLY A 79 27.39 -19.52 -20.42
C GLY A 79 28.53 -18.61 -20.90
N ALA A 80 29.64 -18.60 -20.16
CA ALA A 80 30.92 -18.05 -20.64
C ALA A 80 32.11 -18.75 -19.96
N ALA A 81 32.17 -20.09 -20.07
CA ALA A 81 33.42 -20.81 -19.93
C ALA A 81 34.17 -20.76 -21.28
N ALA A 82 34.83 -19.64 -21.57
CA ALA A 82 35.83 -19.59 -22.62
C ALA A 82 36.82 -18.46 -22.34
N ASN A 83 37.99 -18.86 -21.83
CA ASN A 83 39.27 -18.19 -22.04
C ASN A 83 39.58 -16.92 -21.21
N CYS A 84 39.86 -17.10 -19.92
CA CYS A 84 40.68 -16.17 -19.14
C CYS A 84 41.78 -16.95 -18.39
N LEU A 85 42.74 -17.49 -19.13
CA LEU A 85 44.10 -17.78 -18.65
C LEU A 85 45.08 -17.50 -19.79
N ARG A 86 45.50 -16.25 -19.88
CA ARG A 86 46.82 -15.88 -20.40
C ARG A 86 47.30 -14.60 -19.75
#